data_AF-A0AAD2G5Z0-F1
#
_entry.id   AF-A0AAD2G5Z0-F1
#
_cell.length_a   1.000
_cell.length_b   1.000
_cell.length_c   1.000
_cell.angle_alpha   90.00
_cell.angle_beta   90.00
_cell.angle_gamma   90.00
#
_symmetry.space_group_name_H-M   'P 1'
#
loop_
_entity.id
_entity.type
_entity.pdbx_description
1 polymer ?
#
loop_
_entity_poly.entity_id
_entity_poly.type
_entity_poly.pdbx_seq_one_letter_code
_entity_poly.pdbx_strand_id
1 'polypeptide(L)'
;MTESMTPDQIEFTNAFNRQRVTLAGFAQCANKEELHKVRDGLYIGLASDLRLPEYDTVATDVIVDERVADSVVTGSGYGQMIETARESAGWKDLVDAVDKKAEAVGSDLQGIWMGLENGRLEWLNAINGAHTIKVLLKEGLEKDGATNSPGDVSDAKMIWIYGLCLNIPKLKPFVEAWCKVVELDDMTRPLVGYKADLWDARKDEWRALDIGAQVAAERGGSSIDQAWNA
;
A
#
# COMPACT_ATOMS: atom_id res chain seq x y z
N MET A 1 9.01 26.48 -21.98
CA MET A 1 8.80 27.55 -20.99
C MET A 1 8.37 26.87 -19.72
N THR A 2 9.16 26.93 -18.65
CA THR A 2 8.74 26.45 -17.33
C THR A 2 7.84 27.51 -16.72
N GLU A 3 6.53 27.29 -16.70
CA GLU A 3 5.61 28.16 -15.97
C GLU A 3 5.98 28.13 -14.49
N SER A 4 6.18 29.31 -13.90
CA SER A 4 6.44 29.45 -12.47
C SER A 4 5.15 29.18 -11.68
N MET A 5 5.23 28.38 -10.62
CA MET A 5 4.10 28.11 -9.74
C MET A 5 3.53 29.40 -9.13
N THR A 6 2.20 29.45 -8.98
CA THR A 6 1.53 30.55 -8.27
C THR A 6 1.78 30.47 -6.76
N PRO A 7 1.60 31.57 -6.01
CA PRO A 7 1.71 31.55 -4.54
C PRO A 7 0.82 30.48 -3.88
N ASP A 8 -0.42 30.31 -4.35
CA ASP A 8 -1.36 29.32 -3.83
C ASP A 8 -0.88 27.89 -4.09
N GLN A 9 -0.32 27.63 -5.29
CA GLN A 9 0.30 26.34 -5.62
C GLN A 9 1.49 26.04 -4.71
N ILE A 10 2.31 27.04 -4.41
CA ILE A 10 3.45 26.91 -3.50
C ILE A 10 2.98 26.61 -2.07
N GLU A 11 1.97 27.34 -1.58
CA GLU A 11 1.40 27.12 -0.25
C GLU A 11 0.84 25.71 -0.10
N PHE A 12 -0.01 25.27 -1.05
CA PHE A 12 -0.58 23.93 -1.04
C PHE A 12 0.49 22.84 -1.14
N THR A 13 1.47 23.01 -2.02
CA THR A 13 2.58 22.06 -2.15
C THR A 13 3.38 21.95 -0.85
N ASN A 14 3.62 23.07 -0.17
CA ASN A 14 4.33 23.08 1.10
C ASN A 14 3.52 22.40 2.22
N ALA A 15 2.21 22.65 2.29
CA ALA A 15 1.30 21.97 3.21
C ALA A 15 1.30 20.45 2.95
N PHE A 16 1.12 20.03 1.71
CA PHE A 16 1.17 18.61 1.32
C PHE A 16 2.52 17.98 1.67
N ASN A 17 3.63 18.68 1.43
CA ASN A 17 4.96 18.18 1.75
C ASN A 17 5.20 17.99 3.26
N ARG A 18 4.61 18.85 4.11
CA ARG A 18 4.65 18.66 5.58
C ARG A 18 3.90 17.41 6.01
N GLN A 19 2.85 17.02 5.28
CA GLN A 19 2.05 15.82 5.55
C GLN A 19 2.62 14.52 4.97
N ARG A 20 3.82 14.53 4.37
CA ARG A 20 4.47 13.32 3.85
C ARG A 20 4.70 12.26 4.92
N VAL A 21 4.93 12.65 6.17
CA VAL A 21 5.12 11.71 7.29
C VAL A 21 3.83 10.93 7.56
N THR A 22 2.70 11.62 7.60
CA THR A 22 1.37 11.00 7.73
C THR A 22 1.11 10.05 6.56
N LEU A 23 1.36 10.51 5.33
CA LEU A 23 1.23 9.69 4.12
C LEU A 23 2.13 8.45 4.13
N ALA A 24 3.33 8.51 4.71
CA ALA A 24 4.21 7.35 4.79
C ALA A 24 3.60 6.20 5.62
N GLY A 25 2.68 6.50 6.54
CA GLY A 25 1.95 5.50 7.32
C GLY A 25 1.12 4.53 6.47
N PHE A 26 0.70 4.95 5.28
CA PHE A 26 -0.04 4.11 4.32
C PHE A 26 0.63 2.76 4.03
N ALA A 27 1.96 2.75 3.92
CA ALA A 27 2.75 1.56 3.62
C ALA A 27 2.70 0.50 4.72
N GLN A 28 2.30 0.90 5.93
CA GLN A 28 2.20 0.04 7.11
C GLN A 28 0.77 -0.47 7.34
N CYS A 29 -0.24 0.10 6.68
CA CYS A 29 -1.63 -0.28 6.88
C CYS A 29 -1.89 -1.74 6.49
N ALA A 30 -2.52 -2.50 7.38
CA ALA A 30 -2.87 -3.90 7.16
C ALA A 30 -4.25 -4.10 6.53
N ASN A 31 -5.08 -3.05 6.51
CA ASN A 31 -6.47 -3.13 6.04
C ASN A 31 -7.01 -1.75 5.61
N LYS A 32 -8.23 -1.76 5.08
CA LYS A 32 -8.93 -0.56 4.59
C LYS A 32 -9.22 0.47 5.69
N GLU A 33 -9.49 0.03 6.91
CA GLU A 33 -9.82 0.93 8.01
C GLU A 33 -8.60 1.76 8.43
N GLU A 34 -7.44 1.12 8.58
CA GLU A 34 -6.17 1.79 8.85
C GLU A 34 -5.78 2.76 7.73
N LEU A 35 -6.01 2.36 6.47
CA LEU A 35 -5.83 3.24 5.32
C LEU A 35 -6.68 4.49 5.44
N HIS A 36 -7.96 4.35 5.75
CA HIS A 36 -8.80 5.51 5.99
C HIS A 36 -8.26 6.32 7.17
N LYS A 37 -7.81 5.71 8.28
CA LYS A 37 -7.25 6.49 9.41
C LYS A 37 -6.04 7.35 9.00
N VAL A 38 -5.20 6.86 8.08
CA VAL A 38 -4.11 7.66 7.49
C VAL A 38 -4.65 8.78 6.60
N ARG A 39 -5.64 8.51 5.75
CA ARG A 39 -6.30 9.52 4.92
C ARG A 39 -6.87 10.65 5.78
N ASP A 40 -7.69 10.32 6.76
CA ASP A 40 -8.38 11.32 7.55
C ASP A 40 -7.37 12.17 8.34
N GLY A 41 -6.26 11.59 8.81
CA GLY A 41 -5.16 12.35 9.38
C GLY A 41 -4.46 13.29 8.39
N LEU A 42 -4.29 12.87 7.12
CA LEU A 42 -3.79 13.74 6.07
C LEU A 42 -4.72 14.94 5.86
N TYR A 43 -6.04 14.73 5.83
CA TYR A 43 -7.02 15.82 5.63
C TYR A 43 -7.00 16.80 6.81
N ILE A 44 -6.96 16.31 8.05
CA ILE A 44 -6.83 17.13 9.25
C ILE A 44 -5.52 17.93 9.21
N GLY A 45 -4.41 17.27 8.87
CA GLY A 45 -3.10 17.91 8.77
C GLY A 45 -3.03 18.98 7.68
N LEU A 46 -3.60 18.70 6.50
CA LEU A 46 -3.71 19.67 5.41
C LEU A 46 -4.58 20.87 5.80
N ALA A 47 -5.74 20.64 6.42
CA ALA A 47 -6.60 21.72 6.88
C ALA A 47 -5.90 22.64 7.88
N SER A 48 -5.14 22.04 8.83
CA SER A 48 -4.30 22.78 9.77
C SER A 48 -3.20 23.59 9.07
N ASP A 49 -2.46 22.95 8.17
CA ASP A 49 -1.32 23.54 7.46
C ASP A 49 -1.70 24.66 6.50
N LEU A 50 -2.90 24.59 5.93
CA LEU A 50 -3.52 25.60 5.08
C LEU A 50 -4.31 26.64 5.87
N ARG A 51 -4.40 26.49 7.20
CA ARG A 51 -5.13 27.38 8.12
C ARG A 51 -6.60 27.56 7.70
N LEU A 52 -7.25 26.45 7.36
CA LEU A 52 -8.66 26.45 6.99
C LEU A 52 -9.52 26.66 8.24
N PRO A 53 -10.50 27.58 8.24
CA PRO A 53 -11.37 27.82 9.40
C PRO A 53 -12.10 26.56 9.89
N GLU A 54 -12.42 25.65 8.98
CA GLU A 54 -13.12 24.40 9.28
C GLU A 54 -12.29 23.46 10.18
N TYR A 55 -10.96 23.64 10.22
CA TYR A 55 -10.08 22.92 11.13
C TYR A 55 -10.42 23.18 12.59
N ASP A 56 -10.73 24.43 12.97
CA ASP A 56 -10.89 24.83 14.37
C ASP A 56 -12.11 24.14 15.02
N THR A 57 -13.17 23.91 14.25
CA THR A 57 -14.36 23.17 14.73
C THR A 57 -14.01 21.73 15.06
N VAL A 58 -13.36 21.02 14.14
CA VAL A 58 -12.95 19.62 14.34
C VAL A 58 -11.89 19.51 15.44
N ALA A 59 -10.92 20.42 15.47
CA ALA A 59 -9.88 20.44 16.49
C ALA A 59 -10.45 20.67 17.90
N THR A 60 -11.45 21.56 18.04
CA THR A 60 -12.11 21.78 19.32
C THR A 60 -12.79 20.52 19.82
N ASP A 61 -13.56 19.85 18.96
CA ASP A 61 -14.26 18.60 19.31
C ASP A 61 -13.28 17.49 19.73
N VAL A 62 -12.13 17.39 19.06
CA VAL A 62 -11.06 16.45 19.41
C VAL A 62 -10.41 16.77 20.76
N ILE A 63 -10.14 18.05 21.03
CA ILE A 63 -9.46 18.48 22.27
C ILE A 63 -10.34 18.28 23.50
N VAL A 64 -11.65 18.48 23.37
CA VAL A 64 -12.59 18.35 24.50
C VAL A 64 -13.06 16.92 24.75
N ASP A 65 -12.71 15.97 23.89
CA ASP A 65 -13.08 14.57 24.03
C ASP A 65 -12.19 13.83 25.04
N GLU A 66 -12.79 13.42 26.16
CA GLU A 66 -12.10 12.69 27.24
C GLU A 66 -11.48 11.37 26.76
N ARG A 67 -12.06 10.69 25.75
CA ARG A 67 -11.49 9.46 25.17
C ARG A 67 -10.15 9.74 24.52
N VAL A 68 -10.02 10.89 23.84
CA VAL A 68 -8.75 11.31 23.23
C VAL A 68 -7.73 11.60 24.32
N ALA A 69 -8.11 12.33 25.37
CA ALA A 69 -7.22 12.61 26.51
C ALA A 69 -6.71 11.32 27.18
N ASP A 70 -7.58 10.35 27.40
CA ASP A 70 -7.23 9.05 28.00
C ASP A 70 -6.33 8.20 27.08
N SER A 71 -6.58 8.24 25.78
CA SER A 71 -5.81 7.46 24.78
C SER A 71 -4.38 7.96 24.53
N VAL A 72 -4.09 9.23 24.83
CA VAL A 72 -2.72 9.78 24.78
C VAL A 72 -1.82 9.10 25.82
N VAL A 73 -2.37 8.72 26.97
CA VAL A 73 -1.65 8.05 28.05
C VAL A 73 -1.28 6.60 27.67
N THR A 74 -2.09 5.95 26.86
CA THR A 74 -1.94 4.53 26.48
C THR A 74 -1.22 4.32 25.14
N GLY A 75 -0.87 5.40 24.42
CA GLY A 75 -0.15 5.35 23.15
C GLY A 75 -1.01 5.00 21.93
N SER A 76 -2.35 4.87 22.08
CA SER A 76 -3.29 4.66 20.97
C SER A 76 -3.94 5.96 20.47
N GLY A 77 -3.45 7.11 20.94
CA GLY A 77 -4.09 8.41 20.76
C GLY A 77 -4.40 8.82 19.32
N TYR A 78 -3.58 8.41 18.35
CA TYR A 78 -3.83 8.76 16.95
C TYR A 78 -5.14 8.16 16.42
N GLY A 79 -5.39 6.87 16.66
CA GLY A 79 -6.61 6.22 16.17
C GLY A 79 -7.88 6.84 16.77
N GLN A 80 -7.86 7.07 18.08
CA GLN A 80 -8.98 7.68 18.80
C GLN A 80 -9.21 9.14 18.35
N MET A 81 -8.15 9.91 18.14
CA MET A 81 -8.22 11.27 17.61
C MET A 81 -8.94 11.30 16.25
N ILE A 82 -8.60 10.38 15.34
CA ILE A 82 -9.24 10.30 14.02
C ILE A 82 -10.71 9.90 14.13
N GLU A 83 -11.04 8.94 15.01
CA GLU A 83 -12.42 8.52 15.21
C GLU A 83 -13.28 9.66 15.77
N THR A 84 -12.80 10.36 16.79
CA THR A 84 -13.48 11.57 17.30
C THR A 84 -13.60 12.65 16.23
N ALA A 85 -12.56 12.90 15.44
CA ALA A 85 -12.61 13.89 14.37
C ALA A 85 -13.69 13.57 13.33
N ARG A 86 -13.90 12.30 12.98
CA ARG A 86 -14.98 11.87 12.06
C ARG A 86 -16.39 12.02 12.65
N GLU A 87 -16.50 11.95 13.97
CA GLU A 87 -17.76 12.16 14.69
C GLU A 87 -18.11 13.65 14.86
N SER A 88 -17.14 14.55 14.66
CA SER A 88 -17.35 16.00 14.70
C SER A 88 -18.39 16.43 13.65
N ALA A 89 -19.28 17.34 14.06
CA ALA A 89 -20.25 17.94 13.14
C ALA A 89 -19.56 18.72 11.99
N GLY A 90 -18.33 19.21 12.21
CA GLY A 90 -17.55 19.93 11.21
C GLY A 90 -16.75 19.06 10.25
N TRP A 91 -16.76 17.72 10.42
CA TRP A 91 -15.92 16.81 9.64
C TRP A 91 -16.13 16.96 8.13
N LYS A 92 -17.39 16.96 7.69
CA LYS A 92 -17.73 17.05 6.26
C LYS A 92 -17.27 18.38 5.66
N ASP A 93 -17.51 19.47 6.37
CA ASP A 93 -17.13 20.81 5.90
C ASP A 93 -15.61 20.95 5.78
N LEU A 94 -14.85 20.37 6.72
CA LEU A 94 -13.39 20.31 6.65
C LEU A 94 -12.90 19.57 5.41
N VAL A 95 -13.44 18.38 5.15
CA VAL A 95 -13.07 17.57 3.97
C VAL A 95 -13.38 18.33 2.68
N ASP A 96 -14.60 18.87 2.56
CA ASP A 96 -15.03 19.62 1.39
C ASP A 96 -14.15 20.89 1.17
N ALA A 97 -13.68 21.53 2.25
CA ALA A 97 -12.79 22.69 2.18
C ALA A 97 -11.38 22.34 1.69
N VAL A 98 -10.81 21.21 2.15
CA VAL A 98 -9.52 20.69 1.69
C VAL A 98 -9.59 20.33 0.21
N ASP A 99 -10.63 19.62 -0.21
CA ASP A 99 -10.81 19.22 -1.62
C ASP A 99 -10.95 20.45 -2.51
N LYS A 100 -11.77 21.43 -2.12
CA LYS A 100 -11.92 22.69 -2.86
C LYS A 100 -10.59 23.44 -2.99
N LYS A 101 -9.74 23.41 -1.96
CA LYS A 101 -8.40 24.03 -2.01
C LYS A 101 -7.46 23.27 -2.94
N ALA A 102 -7.52 21.94 -2.94
CA ALA A 102 -6.76 21.13 -3.89
C ALA A 102 -7.19 21.40 -5.34
N GLU A 103 -8.49 21.42 -5.61
CA GLU A 103 -9.05 21.73 -6.93
C GLU A 103 -8.64 23.12 -7.42
N ALA A 104 -8.68 24.13 -6.54
CA ALA A 104 -8.31 25.51 -6.89
C ALA A 104 -6.86 25.65 -7.39
N VAL A 105 -5.95 24.78 -6.94
CA VAL A 105 -4.55 24.76 -7.39
C VAL A 105 -4.29 23.73 -8.50
N GLY A 106 -5.32 23.02 -8.96
CA GLY A 106 -5.24 21.97 -9.98
C GLY A 106 -4.70 20.63 -9.46
N SER A 107 -4.75 20.38 -8.16
CA SER A 107 -4.31 19.12 -7.54
C SER A 107 -5.43 18.08 -7.54
N ASP A 108 -5.17 16.90 -8.09
CA ASP A 108 -6.04 15.72 -7.99
C ASP A 108 -5.77 14.95 -6.68
N LEU A 109 -6.05 15.58 -5.53
CA LEU A 109 -5.78 14.99 -4.22
C LEU A 109 -6.57 13.67 -4.02
N GLN A 110 -7.82 13.65 -4.49
CA GLN A 110 -8.67 12.47 -4.42
C GLN A 110 -8.12 11.32 -5.26
N GLY A 111 -7.71 11.58 -6.51
CA GLY A 111 -7.11 10.58 -7.38
C GLY A 111 -5.79 10.05 -6.84
N ILE A 112 -4.96 10.91 -6.24
CA ILE A 112 -3.73 10.49 -5.53
C ILE A 112 -4.08 9.51 -4.40
N TRP A 113 -5.05 9.87 -3.53
CA TRP A 113 -5.45 8.99 -2.43
C TRP A 113 -6.02 7.66 -2.93
N MET A 114 -6.93 7.70 -3.91
CA MET A 114 -7.51 6.49 -4.48
C MET A 114 -6.46 5.60 -5.14
N GLY A 115 -5.47 6.19 -5.80
CA GLY A 115 -4.34 5.45 -6.38
C GLY A 115 -3.55 4.70 -5.32
N LEU A 116 -3.24 5.36 -4.20
CA LEU A 116 -2.61 4.74 -3.04
C LEU A 116 -3.51 3.62 -2.48
N GLU A 117 -4.75 3.94 -2.06
CA GLU A 117 -5.67 2.97 -1.44
C GLU A 117 -5.83 1.69 -2.29
N ASN A 118 -6.10 1.85 -3.59
CA ASN A 118 -6.22 0.71 -4.50
C ASN A 118 -4.92 -0.08 -4.63
N GLY A 119 -3.77 0.61 -4.71
CA GLY A 119 -2.45 -0.02 -4.77
C GLY A 119 -2.16 -0.88 -3.54
N ARG A 120 -2.45 -0.37 -2.33
CA ARG A 120 -2.25 -1.14 -1.09
C ARG A 120 -3.20 -2.31 -0.98
N LEU A 121 -4.48 -2.11 -1.27
CA LEU A 121 -5.46 -3.19 -1.17
C LEU A 121 -5.17 -4.31 -2.18
N GLU A 122 -4.77 -3.98 -3.41
CA GLU A 122 -4.29 -4.96 -4.39
C GLU A 122 -3.08 -5.74 -3.85
N TRP A 123 -2.10 -5.04 -3.27
CA TRP A 123 -0.90 -5.65 -2.72
C TRP A 123 -1.16 -6.56 -1.50
N LEU A 124 -2.01 -6.11 -0.57
CA LEU A 124 -2.41 -6.90 0.60
C LEU A 124 -3.15 -8.16 0.18
N ASN A 125 -4.06 -8.06 -0.79
CA ASN A 125 -4.75 -9.22 -1.35
C ASN A 125 -3.76 -10.20 -1.98
N ALA A 126 -2.75 -9.70 -2.70
CA ALA A 126 -1.73 -10.54 -3.30
C ALA A 126 -0.88 -11.28 -2.26
N ILE A 127 -0.39 -10.58 -1.24
CA ILE A 127 0.37 -11.19 -0.14
C ILE A 127 -0.47 -12.24 0.59
N ASN A 128 -1.72 -11.92 0.93
CA ASN A 128 -2.59 -12.84 1.65
C ASN A 128 -2.90 -14.08 0.82
N GLY A 129 -3.17 -13.92 -0.47
CA GLY A 129 -3.40 -15.04 -1.40
C GLY A 129 -2.16 -15.91 -1.62
N ALA A 130 -0.96 -15.34 -1.53
CA ALA A 130 0.31 -16.04 -1.66
C ALA A 130 0.93 -16.47 -0.32
N HIS A 131 0.24 -16.26 0.82
CA HIS A 131 0.82 -16.51 2.14
C HIS A 131 1.15 -17.98 2.36
N THR A 132 0.20 -18.88 2.06
CA THR A 132 0.39 -20.32 2.26
C THR A 132 1.58 -20.85 1.45
N ILE A 133 1.72 -20.45 0.19
CA ILE A 133 2.85 -20.90 -0.64
C ILE A 133 4.18 -20.36 -0.11
N LYS A 134 4.22 -19.11 0.37
CA LYS A 134 5.41 -18.52 0.99
C LYS A 134 5.86 -19.32 2.21
N VAL A 135 4.94 -19.67 3.11
CA VAL A 135 5.24 -20.46 4.32
C VAL A 135 5.80 -21.82 3.94
N LEU A 136 5.16 -22.53 3.02
CA LEU A 136 5.64 -23.84 2.55
C LEU A 136 7.05 -23.79 1.98
N LEU A 137 7.35 -22.76 1.17
CA LEU A 137 8.68 -22.58 0.57
C LEU A 137 9.74 -22.26 1.63
N LYS A 138 9.45 -21.37 2.59
CA LYS A 138 10.37 -21.07 3.69
C LYS A 138 10.63 -22.30 4.57
N GLU A 139 9.59 -23.05 4.92
CA GLU A 139 9.77 -24.29 5.68
C GLU A 139 10.59 -25.34 4.94
N GLY A 140 10.43 -25.45 3.61
CA GLY A 140 11.24 -26.33 2.77
C GLY A 140 12.72 -25.95 2.84
N LEU A 141 13.03 -24.67 2.64
CA LEU A 141 14.37 -24.11 2.76
C LEU A 141 14.98 -24.34 4.15
N GLU A 142 14.20 -24.29 5.23
CA GLU A 142 14.70 -24.52 6.60
C GLU A 142 14.99 -26.01 6.87
N LYS A 143 14.16 -26.92 6.34
CA LYS A 143 14.27 -28.37 6.57
C LYS A 143 15.44 -29.01 5.84
N ASP A 144 15.90 -28.42 4.73
CA ASP A 144 17.00 -28.96 3.93
C ASP A 144 18.37 -28.87 4.64
N GLY A 145 18.47 -28.18 5.78
CA GLY A 145 19.57 -28.31 6.76
C GLY A 145 20.96 -27.85 6.28
N ALA A 146 21.13 -27.59 4.98
CA ALA A 146 22.29 -26.96 4.38
C ALA A 146 22.13 -25.44 4.42
N THR A 147 23.24 -24.71 4.39
CA THR A 147 23.21 -23.27 4.11
C THR A 147 22.63 -23.10 2.71
N ASN A 148 21.34 -22.78 2.60
CA ASN A 148 20.64 -22.62 1.32
C ASN A 148 21.49 -21.78 0.39
N SER A 149 21.72 -22.29 -0.82
CA SER A 149 22.45 -21.50 -1.80
C SER A 149 21.61 -20.27 -2.17
N PRO A 150 22.24 -19.18 -2.63
CA PRO A 150 21.51 -18.05 -3.20
C PRO A 150 20.55 -18.48 -4.33
N GLY A 151 20.85 -19.58 -5.03
CA GLY A 151 19.99 -20.17 -6.05
C GLY A 151 18.68 -20.73 -5.47
N ASP A 152 18.76 -21.50 -4.39
CA ASP A 152 17.57 -22.13 -3.77
C ASP A 152 16.58 -21.06 -3.27
N VAL A 153 17.10 -19.98 -2.68
CA VAL A 153 16.27 -18.84 -2.25
C VAL A 153 15.67 -18.10 -3.45
N SER A 154 16.43 -17.98 -4.55
CA SER A 154 15.96 -17.35 -5.80
C SER A 154 14.80 -18.16 -6.41
N ASP A 155 14.93 -19.47 -6.48
CA ASP A 155 13.90 -20.36 -7.04
C ASP A 155 12.63 -20.35 -6.20
N ALA A 156 12.78 -20.41 -4.87
CA ALA A 156 11.66 -20.26 -3.94
C ALA A 156 10.95 -18.90 -4.12
N LYS A 157 11.71 -17.80 -4.22
CA LYS A 157 11.13 -16.48 -4.49
C LYS A 157 10.40 -16.44 -5.83
N MET A 158 10.92 -17.09 -6.87
CA MET A 158 10.27 -17.16 -8.18
C MET A 158 8.88 -17.81 -8.08
N ILE A 159 8.75 -18.95 -7.39
CA ILE A 159 7.47 -19.62 -7.18
C ILE A 159 6.52 -18.75 -6.35
N TRP A 160 7.03 -18.06 -5.34
CA TRP A 160 6.23 -17.13 -4.54
C TRP A 160 5.77 -15.91 -5.34
N ILE A 161 6.62 -15.31 -6.15
CA ILE A 161 6.27 -14.19 -7.05
C ILE A 161 5.16 -14.61 -8.02
N TYR A 162 5.26 -15.81 -8.58
CA TYR A 162 4.17 -16.37 -9.38
C TYR A 162 2.86 -16.45 -8.57
N GLY A 163 2.93 -16.89 -7.31
CA GLY A 163 1.79 -16.90 -6.37
C GLY A 163 1.20 -15.51 -6.12
N LEU A 164 2.03 -14.46 -6.01
CA LEU A 164 1.57 -13.07 -5.94
C LEU A 164 0.81 -12.70 -7.22
N CYS A 165 1.37 -13.03 -8.38
CA CYS A 165 0.80 -12.68 -9.68
C CYS A 165 -0.58 -13.29 -9.94
N LEU A 166 -0.86 -14.49 -9.42
CA LEU A 166 -2.20 -15.10 -9.47
C LEU A 166 -3.28 -14.20 -8.85
N ASN A 167 -2.89 -13.40 -7.86
CA ASN A 167 -3.79 -12.55 -7.09
C ASN A 167 -3.75 -11.07 -7.54
N ILE A 168 -2.98 -10.75 -8.59
CA ILE A 168 -2.93 -9.41 -9.19
C ILE A 168 -3.70 -9.46 -10.52
N PRO A 169 -4.90 -8.87 -10.62
CA PRO A 169 -5.77 -9.04 -11.79
C PRO A 169 -5.12 -8.67 -13.12
N LYS A 170 -4.30 -7.61 -13.13
CA LYS A 170 -3.60 -7.14 -14.34
C LYS A 170 -2.55 -8.13 -14.85
N LEU A 171 -2.10 -9.07 -14.02
CA LEU A 171 -1.06 -10.03 -14.38
C LEU A 171 -1.60 -11.37 -14.88
N LYS A 172 -2.92 -11.58 -14.81
CA LYS A 172 -3.56 -12.83 -15.19
C LYS A 172 -3.19 -13.33 -16.60
N PRO A 173 -3.14 -12.48 -17.65
CA PRO A 173 -2.72 -12.94 -18.99
C PRO A 173 -1.26 -13.44 -19.03
N PHE A 174 -0.37 -12.84 -18.24
CA PHE A 174 1.03 -13.24 -18.16
C PHE A 174 1.20 -14.53 -17.36
N VAL A 175 0.38 -14.72 -16.30
CA VAL A 175 0.33 -15.98 -15.56
C VAL A 175 -0.10 -17.11 -16.50
N GLU A 176 -1.16 -16.91 -17.29
CA GLU A 176 -1.63 -17.91 -18.25
C GLU A 176 -0.58 -18.25 -19.31
N ALA A 177 0.20 -17.27 -19.77
CA ALA A 177 1.33 -17.51 -20.67
C ALA A 177 2.43 -18.32 -19.99
N TRP A 178 2.82 -17.95 -18.76
CA TRP A 178 3.82 -18.66 -17.98
C TRP A 178 3.43 -20.11 -17.70
N CYS A 179 2.18 -20.35 -17.29
CA CYS A 179 1.66 -21.70 -17.04
C CYS A 179 1.85 -22.65 -18.21
N LYS A 180 1.68 -22.16 -19.45
CA LYS A 180 1.88 -22.96 -20.66
C LYS A 180 3.36 -23.28 -20.86
N VAL A 181 4.25 -22.32 -20.60
CA VAL A 181 5.70 -22.48 -20.74
C VAL A 181 6.28 -23.45 -19.71
N VAL A 182 5.74 -23.45 -18.48
CA VAL A 182 6.16 -24.38 -17.42
C VAL A 182 5.31 -25.64 -17.33
N GLU A 183 4.38 -25.83 -18.28
CA GLU A 183 3.52 -27.00 -18.40
C GLU A 183 2.78 -27.34 -17.09
N LEU A 184 2.20 -26.33 -16.43
CA LEU A 184 1.37 -26.54 -15.24
C LEU A 184 -0.02 -27.04 -15.61
N ASP A 185 -0.43 -28.15 -14.98
CA ASP A 185 -1.79 -28.69 -15.12
C ASP A 185 -2.84 -27.85 -14.36
N ASP A 186 -2.47 -27.32 -13.19
CA ASP A 186 -3.29 -26.42 -12.36
C ASP A 186 -2.49 -25.17 -12.00
N MET A 187 -2.88 -24.03 -12.56
CA MET A 187 -2.23 -22.74 -12.32
C MET A 187 -2.21 -22.32 -10.84
N THR A 188 -3.15 -22.81 -10.02
CA THR A 188 -3.26 -22.44 -8.60
C THR A 188 -2.39 -23.31 -7.69
N ARG A 189 -1.79 -24.37 -8.23
CA ARG A 189 -0.97 -25.34 -7.48
C ARG A 189 0.41 -25.51 -8.12
N PRO A 190 1.27 -24.47 -8.12
CA PRO A 190 2.53 -24.49 -8.87
C PRO A 190 3.55 -25.54 -8.41
N LEU A 191 3.36 -26.13 -7.22
CA LEU A 191 4.22 -27.20 -6.70
C LEU A 191 3.80 -28.60 -7.16
N VAL A 192 2.55 -28.78 -7.61
CA VAL A 192 2.05 -30.10 -8.04
C VAL A 192 2.58 -30.39 -9.43
N GLY A 193 3.41 -31.43 -9.56
CA GLY A 193 4.07 -31.76 -10.83
C GLY A 193 5.17 -30.77 -11.21
N TYR A 194 5.75 -30.06 -10.23
CA TYR A 194 6.82 -29.08 -10.43
C TYR A 194 8.00 -29.65 -11.23
N LYS A 195 8.39 -28.96 -12.30
CA LYS A 195 9.53 -29.29 -13.17
C LYS A 195 10.57 -28.18 -13.08
N ALA A 196 11.56 -28.35 -12.20
CA ALA A 196 12.57 -27.31 -11.91
C ALA A 196 13.21 -26.70 -13.17
N ASP A 197 13.58 -27.55 -14.13
CA ASP A 197 14.24 -27.12 -15.38
C ASP A 197 13.40 -26.17 -16.24
N LEU A 198 12.07 -26.14 -16.06
CA LEU A 198 11.20 -25.23 -16.80
C LEU A 198 11.07 -23.86 -16.14
N TRP A 199 11.29 -23.76 -14.83
CA TRP A 199 11.18 -22.55 -14.03
C TRP A 199 12.47 -21.75 -14.08
N ASP A 200 12.70 -21.07 -15.20
CA ASP A 200 13.90 -20.27 -15.46
C ASP A 200 13.55 -18.78 -15.59
N ALA A 201 14.07 -17.97 -14.67
CA ALA A 201 13.83 -16.52 -14.65
C ALA A 201 14.39 -15.76 -15.88
N ARG A 202 15.22 -16.40 -16.70
CA ARG A 202 15.77 -15.83 -17.94
C ARG A 202 14.82 -15.92 -19.12
N LYS A 203 13.71 -16.66 -19.00
CA LYS A 203 12.68 -16.75 -20.04
C LYS A 203 11.95 -15.42 -20.19
N ASP A 204 11.67 -15.03 -21.42
CA ASP A 204 11.05 -13.73 -21.71
C ASP A 204 9.65 -13.60 -21.09
N GLU A 205 8.91 -14.71 -21.00
CA GLU A 205 7.57 -14.76 -20.39
C GLU A 205 7.59 -14.48 -18.89
N TRP A 206 8.70 -14.80 -18.20
CA TRP A 206 8.86 -14.50 -16.78
C TRP A 206 8.97 -13.00 -16.51
N ARG A 207 9.62 -12.27 -17.41
CA ARG A 207 9.94 -10.85 -17.22
C ARG A 207 8.71 -10.00 -16.93
N ALA A 208 7.59 -10.28 -17.58
CA ALA A 208 6.35 -9.53 -17.37
C ALA A 208 5.75 -9.77 -15.97
N LEU A 209 5.90 -10.98 -15.43
CA LEU A 209 5.46 -11.33 -14.08
C LEU A 209 6.35 -10.66 -13.03
N ASP A 210 7.67 -10.75 -13.18
CA ASP A 210 8.62 -10.15 -12.26
C ASP A 210 8.44 -8.63 -12.15
N ILE A 211 8.48 -7.92 -13.28
CA ILE A 211 8.27 -6.46 -13.32
C ILE A 211 6.87 -6.12 -12.80
N GLY A 212 5.85 -6.88 -13.19
CA GLY A 212 4.48 -6.67 -12.75
C GLY A 212 4.31 -6.77 -11.24
N ALA A 213 4.93 -7.78 -10.62
CA ALA A 213 4.93 -7.97 -9.18
C ALA A 213 5.70 -6.86 -8.46
N GLN A 214 6.87 -6.45 -8.97
CA GLN A 214 7.63 -5.32 -8.42
C GLN A 214 6.81 -4.03 -8.45
N VAL A 215 6.18 -3.72 -9.57
CA VAL A 215 5.32 -2.53 -9.72
C VAL A 215 4.08 -2.62 -8.80
N ALA A 216 3.53 -3.81 -8.54
CA ALA A 216 2.46 -3.99 -7.56
C ALA A 216 2.95 -3.76 -6.12
N ALA A 217 4.14 -4.28 -5.77
CA ALA A 217 4.75 -4.07 -4.47
C ALA A 217 5.01 -2.58 -4.21
N GLU A 218 5.59 -1.87 -5.17
CA GLU A 218 5.87 -0.43 -5.08
C GLU A 218 4.59 0.39 -4.90
N ARG A 219 3.54 0.10 -5.69
CA ARG A 219 2.21 0.73 -5.53
C ARG A 219 1.59 0.44 -4.17
N GLY A 220 1.89 -0.71 -3.58
CA GLY A 220 1.50 -1.10 -2.23
C GLY A 220 2.39 -0.54 -1.11
N GLY A 221 3.39 0.29 -1.43
CA GLY A 221 4.34 0.85 -0.47
C GLY A 221 5.36 -0.15 0.07
N SER A 222 5.75 -1.15 -0.72
CA SER A 222 6.64 -2.23 -0.33
C SER A 222 7.63 -2.59 -1.44
N SER A 223 8.41 -3.64 -1.23
CA SER A 223 9.24 -4.31 -2.23
C SER A 223 9.09 -5.82 -2.08
N ILE A 224 9.42 -6.55 -3.14
CA ILE A 224 9.39 -8.02 -3.14
C ILE A 224 10.26 -8.57 -2.00
N ASP A 225 11.46 -8.02 -1.80
CA ASP A 225 12.36 -8.47 -0.74
C ASP A 225 11.85 -8.16 0.67
N GLN A 226 11.32 -6.97 0.91
CA GLN A 226 10.70 -6.64 2.21
C GLN A 226 9.53 -7.58 2.51
N ALA A 227 8.65 -7.80 1.53
CA ALA A 227 7.50 -8.68 1.70
C ALA A 227 7.89 -10.16 1.81
N TRP A 228 8.99 -10.61 1.18
CA TRP A 228 9.52 -11.96 1.38
C TRP A 228 10.04 -12.14 2.80
N ASN A 229 10.76 -11.15 3.33
CA ASN A 229 11.44 -11.25 4.63
C ASN A 229 10.55 -10.98 5.84
N ALA A 230 9.42 -10.28 5.65
CA ALA A 230 8.36 -10.18 6.66
C ALA A 230 7.79 -11.56 7.04
#